data_AF-A0A0N4UVP7-F1
#
_entry.id   AF-A0A0N4UVP7-F1
#
_cell.length_a   1.000
_cell.length_b   1.000
_cell.length_c   1.000
_cell.angle_alpha   90.00
_cell.angle_beta   90.00
_cell.angle_gamma   90.00
#
_symmetry.space_group_name_H-M   'P 1'
#
loop_
_entity.id
_entity.type
_entity.pdbx_description
1 polymer ?
#
loop_
_entity_poly.entity_id
_entity_poly.type
_entity_poly.pdbx_seq_one_letter_code
_entity_poly.pdbx_strand_id
1 'polypeptide(L)'
;MQYFVNMGLVSLYELKPPISKNKIQEITKAAIRAIKYYKHVVFGVEKFLTKCKPEYKLPGMYCIDSIIRQSQHQYKEKDVFAARFAVNMLQTVVNLMSCKAEDTMKIVRVMNLWIVQKVYDEEIVRPWLEYCRKAHGSRGVTAFLIILYFLFQDNMPHTPPLEAHEEVTEGGISEKETLEIITNMNLDLGGMFTQDPNLLKRLNKIINEKLVERRELDSRRQGNIKVSSSDRAVFRFFTSLVASCTLWFGRLPSNCSEEDIRMSVIDAGEPKRINIIPSRACAYVTMKDRKAAFRVMERLQRGIQVAKRNVKVSQGLKEKFMDYWDSDRGVSQIPHSKLPENLEPLLEGGQLDVETLPSHLSGTVYMPKIRSFLYS
;
A
#
# COMPACT_ATOMS: atom_id res chain seq x y z
N MET A 1 -1.10 -46.63 -12.72
CA MET A 1 -1.71 -45.46 -12.04
C MET A 1 -0.86 -44.20 -12.09
N GLN A 2 0.47 -44.25 -11.93
CA GLN A 2 1.38 -43.11 -12.13
C GLN A 2 1.25 -42.43 -13.51
N TYR A 3 0.88 -43.21 -14.53
CA TYR A 3 0.56 -42.74 -15.88
C TYR A 3 -0.62 -41.76 -15.95
N PHE A 4 -1.65 -41.87 -15.10
CA PHE A 4 -2.87 -41.07 -15.24
C PHE A 4 -2.70 -39.61 -14.85
N VAL A 5 -1.94 -39.32 -13.79
CA VAL A 5 -1.64 -37.93 -13.40
C VAL A 5 -0.69 -37.30 -14.42
N ASN A 6 0.32 -38.04 -14.88
CA ASN A 6 1.21 -37.57 -15.95
C ASN A 6 0.44 -37.30 -17.24
N MET A 7 -0.51 -38.15 -17.65
CA MET A 7 -1.37 -37.86 -18.80
C MET A 7 -2.27 -36.64 -18.57
N GLY A 8 -2.81 -36.48 -17.36
CA GLY A 8 -3.59 -35.29 -17.01
C GLY A 8 -2.78 -33.98 -17.15
N LEU A 9 -1.55 -33.98 -16.63
CA LEU A 9 -0.64 -32.83 -16.76
C LEU A 9 -0.15 -32.62 -18.19
N VAL A 10 0.13 -33.69 -18.94
CA VAL A 10 0.50 -33.61 -20.36
C VAL A 10 -0.66 -33.08 -21.21
N SER A 11 -1.91 -33.47 -20.89
CA SER A 11 -3.10 -32.95 -21.57
C SER A 11 -3.36 -31.46 -21.29
N LEU A 12 -2.64 -30.82 -20.36
CA LEU A 12 -2.64 -29.36 -20.27
C LEU A 12 -2.01 -28.72 -21.51
N TYR A 13 -1.00 -29.35 -22.13
CA TYR A 13 -0.38 -28.82 -23.36
C TYR A 13 -1.30 -28.87 -24.58
N GLU A 14 -2.27 -29.77 -24.59
CA GLU A 14 -3.24 -29.91 -25.68
C GLU A 14 -4.28 -28.78 -25.68
N LEU A 15 -4.40 -28.06 -24.56
CA LEU A 15 -5.34 -26.97 -24.38
C LEU A 15 -4.57 -25.64 -24.32
N LYS A 16 -4.96 -24.68 -25.15
CA LYS A 16 -4.49 -23.30 -24.97
C LYS A 16 -5.18 -22.71 -23.73
N PRO A 17 -4.44 -22.03 -22.82
CA PRO A 17 -5.07 -21.28 -21.74
C PRO A 17 -6.11 -20.28 -22.27
N PRO A 18 -7.21 -20.01 -21.53
CA PRO A 18 -7.46 -20.40 -20.14
C PRO A 18 -7.87 -21.87 -19.97
N ILE A 19 -7.25 -22.54 -19.01
CA ILE A 19 -7.59 -23.93 -18.67
C ILE A 19 -8.89 -23.95 -17.86
N SER A 20 -9.85 -24.77 -18.27
CA SER A 20 -11.16 -24.83 -17.63
C SER A 20 -11.08 -25.38 -16.20
N LYS A 21 -12.00 -24.92 -15.33
CA LYS A 21 -12.17 -25.45 -13.97
C LYS A 21 -12.37 -26.97 -13.97
N ASN A 22 -13.13 -27.49 -14.92
CA ASN A 22 -13.39 -28.92 -15.07
C ASN A 22 -12.08 -29.69 -15.31
N LYS A 23 -11.18 -29.14 -16.13
CA LYS A 23 -9.90 -29.79 -16.40
C LYS A 23 -9.02 -29.88 -15.16
N ILE A 24 -8.96 -28.80 -14.37
CA ILE A 24 -8.26 -28.80 -13.08
C ILE A 24 -8.87 -29.86 -12.15
N GLN A 25 -10.20 -29.95 -12.08
CA GLN A 25 -10.88 -30.95 -11.26
C GLN A 25 -10.61 -32.39 -11.71
N GLU A 26 -10.47 -32.67 -13.01
CA GLU A 26 -10.07 -34.00 -13.51
C GLU A 26 -8.68 -34.40 -13.00
N ILE A 27 -7.71 -33.48 -13.08
CA ILE A 27 -6.34 -33.68 -12.59
C ILE A 27 -6.38 -33.92 -11.07
N THR A 28 -7.15 -33.12 -10.33
CA THR A 28 -7.34 -33.27 -8.89
C THR A 28 -7.94 -34.65 -8.55
N LYS A 29 -9.01 -35.07 -9.22
CA LYS A 29 -9.60 -36.41 -9.02
C LYS A 29 -8.60 -37.53 -9.31
N ALA A 30 -7.76 -37.38 -10.32
CA ALA A 30 -6.71 -38.34 -10.62
C ALA A 30 -5.64 -38.39 -9.50
N ALA A 31 -5.21 -37.23 -9.00
CA ALA A 31 -4.25 -37.11 -7.91
C ALA A 31 -4.76 -37.73 -6.60
N ILE A 32 -6.01 -37.44 -6.23
CA ILE A 32 -6.65 -37.98 -5.02
C ILE A 32 -6.83 -39.50 -5.11
N ARG A 33 -7.26 -40.04 -6.26
CA ARG A 33 -7.31 -41.50 -6.47
C ARG A 33 -5.93 -42.16 -6.36
N ALA A 34 -4.87 -41.42 -6.67
CA ALA A 34 -3.48 -41.87 -6.60
C ALA A 34 -2.78 -41.51 -5.28
N ILE A 35 -3.51 -41.20 -4.20
CA ILE A 35 -2.92 -40.76 -2.90
C ILE A 35 -1.87 -41.72 -2.34
N LYS A 36 -1.99 -43.04 -2.56
CA LYS A 36 -0.95 -44.03 -2.16
C LYS A 36 0.43 -43.74 -2.78
N TYR A 37 0.45 -43.02 -3.90
CA TYR A 37 1.64 -42.61 -4.66
C TYR A 37 1.86 -41.09 -4.61
N TYR A 38 1.38 -40.39 -3.57
CA TYR A 38 1.40 -38.92 -3.48
C TYR A 38 2.78 -38.29 -3.78
N LYS A 39 3.89 -38.92 -3.36
CA LYS A 39 5.24 -38.46 -3.67
C LYS A 39 5.49 -38.35 -5.18
N HIS A 40 5.03 -39.32 -5.96
CA HIS A 40 5.15 -39.31 -7.42
C HIS A 40 4.20 -38.31 -8.08
N VAL A 41 3.00 -38.14 -7.51
CA VAL A 41 2.04 -37.11 -7.96
C VAL A 41 2.65 -35.72 -7.81
N VAL A 42 3.16 -35.39 -6.61
CA VAL A 42 3.82 -34.10 -6.34
C VAL A 42 5.02 -33.89 -7.27
N PHE A 43 5.89 -34.90 -7.39
CA PHE A 43 7.04 -34.83 -8.30
C PHE A 43 6.61 -34.60 -9.76
N GLY A 44 5.53 -35.22 -10.22
CA GLY A 44 4.98 -35.01 -11.56
C GLY A 44 4.56 -33.56 -11.80
N VAL A 45 3.86 -32.95 -10.84
CA VAL A 45 3.44 -31.54 -10.90
C VAL A 45 4.64 -30.59 -10.86
N GLU A 46 5.59 -30.81 -9.95
CA GLU A 46 6.81 -30.00 -9.86
C GLU A 46 7.63 -30.09 -11.16
N LYS A 47 7.81 -31.30 -11.69
CA LYS A 47 8.54 -31.53 -12.95
C LYS A 47 7.81 -30.95 -14.17
N PHE A 48 6.49 -30.91 -14.16
CA PHE A 48 5.73 -30.19 -15.18
C PHE A 48 6.05 -28.68 -15.12
N LEU A 49 6.01 -28.09 -13.93
CA LEU A 49 6.29 -26.66 -13.72
C LEU A 49 7.72 -26.26 -14.08
N THR A 50 8.70 -27.17 -14.04
CA THR A 50 10.06 -26.85 -14.49
C THR A 50 10.19 -26.74 -16.02
N LYS A 51 9.33 -27.43 -16.79
CA LYS A 51 9.45 -27.53 -18.25
C LYS A 51 8.35 -26.81 -19.03
N CYS A 52 7.23 -26.47 -18.40
CA CYS A 52 6.10 -25.88 -19.10
C CYS A 52 6.35 -24.43 -19.56
N LYS A 53 5.65 -24.01 -20.63
CA LYS A 53 5.71 -22.64 -21.13
C LYS A 53 5.16 -21.65 -20.09
N PRO A 54 5.52 -20.35 -20.14
CA PRO A 54 5.06 -19.34 -19.19
C PRO A 54 3.54 -19.28 -18.99
N GLU A 55 2.75 -19.53 -20.03
CA GLU A 55 1.28 -19.54 -20.02
C GLU A 55 0.65 -20.70 -19.23
N TYR A 56 1.42 -21.73 -18.87
CA TYR A 56 0.95 -22.89 -18.10
C TYR A 56 1.34 -22.83 -16.62
N LYS A 57 2.08 -21.80 -16.20
CA LYS A 57 2.53 -21.66 -14.82
C LYS A 57 1.36 -21.43 -13.86
N LEU A 58 0.45 -20.51 -14.21
CA LEU A 58 -0.75 -20.27 -13.40
C LEU A 58 -1.69 -21.48 -13.33
N PRO A 59 -2.04 -22.16 -14.45
CA PRO A 59 -2.76 -23.44 -14.38
C PRO A 59 -2.08 -24.49 -13.49
N GLY A 60 -0.75 -24.57 -13.52
CA GLY A 60 0.00 -25.46 -12.63
C GLY A 60 -0.15 -25.08 -11.15
N MET A 61 -0.11 -23.78 -10.82
CA MET A 61 -0.41 -23.29 -9.45
C MET A 61 -1.83 -23.69 -9.00
N TYR A 62 -2.82 -23.57 -9.88
CA TYR A 62 -4.20 -23.99 -9.56
C TYR A 62 -4.35 -25.51 -9.40
N CYS A 63 -3.53 -26.31 -10.10
CA CYS A 63 -3.48 -27.75 -9.87
C CYS A 63 -2.95 -28.07 -8.46
N ILE A 64 -1.88 -27.40 -8.02
CA ILE A 64 -1.33 -27.55 -6.66
C ILE A 64 -2.40 -27.19 -5.62
N ASP A 65 -3.00 -26.00 -5.75
CA ASP A 65 -4.06 -25.52 -4.86
C ASP A 65 -5.24 -26.49 -4.78
N SER A 66 -5.76 -26.92 -5.93
CA SER A 66 -6.91 -27.81 -5.99
C SER A 66 -6.61 -29.19 -5.37
N ILE A 67 -5.41 -29.74 -5.59
CA ILE A 67 -4.99 -31.02 -4.99
C ILE A 67 -4.90 -30.91 -3.47
N ILE A 68 -4.22 -29.87 -2.96
CA ILE A 68 -4.04 -29.67 -1.53
C ILE A 68 -5.40 -29.51 -0.85
N ARG A 69 -6.25 -28.62 -1.38
CA ARG A 69 -7.57 -28.35 -0.78
C ARG A 69 -8.49 -29.56 -0.80
N GLN A 70 -8.53 -30.28 -1.92
CA GLN A 70 -9.36 -31.48 -2.02
C GLN A 70 -8.87 -32.55 -1.05
N SER A 71 -7.56 -32.68 -0.88
CA SER A 71 -6.98 -33.63 0.06
C SER A 71 -7.24 -33.24 1.52
N GLN A 72 -7.02 -31.98 1.91
CA GLN A 72 -7.34 -31.48 3.25
C GLN A 72 -8.83 -31.61 3.57
N HIS A 73 -9.72 -31.34 2.61
CA HIS A 73 -11.15 -31.54 2.80
C HIS A 73 -11.50 -33.02 3.05
N GLN A 74 -10.92 -33.94 2.29
CA GLN A 74 -11.24 -35.37 2.36
C GLN A 74 -10.53 -36.10 3.52
N TYR A 75 -9.30 -35.71 3.86
CA TYR A 75 -8.43 -36.41 4.79
C TYR A 75 -8.07 -35.60 6.05
N LYS A 76 -8.41 -34.31 6.10
CA LYS A 76 -8.17 -33.40 7.24
C LYS A 76 -6.69 -33.44 7.67
N GLU A 77 -6.41 -33.73 8.94
CA GLU A 77 -5.06 -33.85 9.50
C GLU A 77 -4.23 -34.99 8.89
N LYS A 78 -4.86 -35.94 8.19
CA LYS A 78 -4.17 -37.04 7.49
C LYS A 78 -3.76 -36.66 6.06
N ASP A 79 -3.93 -35.40 5.66
CA ASP A 79 -3.44 -34.92 4.37
C ASP A 79 -1.92 -35.15 4.23
N VAL A 80 -1.53 -35.67 3.08
CA VAL A 80 -0.12 -35.91 2.73
C VAL A 80 0.39 -34.95 1.67
N PHE A 81 -0.49 -34.19 0.99
CA PHE A 81 -0.11 -33.35 -0.14
C PHE A 81 0.44 -32.00 0.31
N ALA A 82 -0.18 -31.31 1.27
CA ALA A 82 0.29 -30.00 1.73
C ALA A 82 1.71 -30.08 2.26
N ALA A 83 1.96 -31.00 3.20
CA ALA A 83 3.29 -31.22 3.77
C ALA A 83 4.31 -31.60 2.68
N ARG A 84 3.91 -32.41 1.69
CA ARG A 84 4.83 -32.87 0.64
C ARG A 84 5.19 -31.77 -0.35
N PHE A 85 4.23 -30.92 -0.76
CA PHE A 85 4.49 -29.78 -1.62
C PHE A 85 5.36 -28.73 -0.92
N ALA A 86 5.17 -28.51 0.37
CA ALA A 86 5.93 -27.51 1.14
C ALA A 86 7.45 -27.77 1.10
N VAL A 87 7.89 -29.03 1.02
CA VAL A 87 9.31 -29.42 1.01
C VAL A 87 10.12 -28.69 -0.06
N ASN A 88 9.58 -28.57 -1.28
CA ASN A 88 10.25 -27.96 -2.42
C ASN A 88 9.55 -26.68 -2.92
N MET A 89 8.59 -26.15 -2.16
CA MET A 89 7.70 -25.10 -2.64
C MET A 89 8.46 -23.83 -3.04
N LEU A 90 9.55 -23.46 -2.35
CA LEU A 90 10.35 -22.31 -2.75
C LEU A 90 10.91 -22.47 -4.18
N GLN A 91 11.44 -23.65 -4.51
CA GLN A 91 11.93 -23.95 -5.86
C GLN A 91 10.78 -24.01 -6.87
N THR A 92 9.61 -24.53 -6.46
CA THR A 92 8.39 -24.50 -7.28
C THR A 92 7.96 -23.07 -7.58
N VAL A 93 8.03 -22.17 -6.60
CA VAL A 93 7.73 -20.73 -6.75
C VAL A 93 8.73 -20.05 -7.67
N VAL A 94 10.03 -20.33 -7.55
CA VAL A 94 11.05 -19.87 -8.53
C VAL A 94 10.64 -20.20 -9.96
N ASN A 95 10.20 -21.44 -10.20
CA ASN A 95 9.74 -21.88 -11.51
C ASN A 95 8.42 -21.23 -11.93
N LEU A 96 7.51 -20.97 -10.98
CA LEU A 96 6.24 -20.30 -11.22
C LEU A 96 6.41 -18.82 -11.58
N MET A 97 7.42 -18.13 -11.04
CA MET A 97 7.66 -16.71 -11.34
C MET A 97 8.15 -16.47 -12.76
N SER A 98 8.54 -17.51 -13.52
CA SER A 98 8.76 -17.43 -14.97
C SER A 98 7.45 -17.42 -15.78
N CYS A 99 6.34 -16.98 -15.18
CA CYS A 99 5.02 -16.85 -15.81
C CYS A 99 4.91 -15.56 -16.62
N LYS A 100 3.76 -15.34 -17.28
CA LYS A 100 3.45 -14.03 -17.87
C LYS A 100 3.28 -12.98 -16.77
N ALA A 101 3.63 -11.72 -17.06
CA ALA A 101 3.51 -10.62 -16.10
C ALA A 101 2.09 -10.48 -15.52
N GLU A 102 1.07 -10.70 -16.35
CA GLU A 102 -0.36 -10.67 -15.97
C GLU A 102 -0.78 -11.78 -14.98
N ASP A 103 0.01 -12.85 -14.86
CA ASP A 103 -0.31 -14.02 -14.02
C ASP A 103 0.43 -14.00 -12.68
N THR A 104 1.47 -13.19 -12.56
CA THR A 104 2.31 -13.05 -11.36
C THR A 104 1.47 -12.84 -10.11
N MET A 105 0.58 -11.85 -10.14
CA MET A 105 -0.21 -11.50 -8.97
C MET A 105 -1.31 -12.53 -8.66
N LYS A 106 -1.76 -13.31 -9.66
CA LYS A 106 -2.69 -14.42 -9.45
C LYS A 106 -2.01 -15.56 -8.70
N ILE A 107 -0.73 -15.83 -8.95
CA ILE A 107 0.08 -16.81 -8.21
C ILE A 107 0.29 -16.35 -6.75
N VAL A 108 0.65 -15.08 -6.55
CA VAL A 108 0.78 -14.48 -5.21
C VAL A 108 -0.52 -14.57 -4.43
N ARG A 109 -1.66 -14.31 -5.08
CA ARG A 109 -3.00 -14.44 -4.47
C ARG A 109 -3.26 -15.84 -3.93
N VAL A 110 -2.91 -16.90 -4.66
CA VAL A 110 -3.13 -18.28 -4.19
C VAL A 110 -2.35 -18.53 -2.89
N MET A 111 -1.10 -18.10 -2.80
CA MET A 111 -0.29 -18.23 -1.58
C MET A 111 -0.87 -17.43 -0.40
N ASN A 112 -1.38 -16.22 -0.64
CA ASN A 112 -2.05 -15.44 0.41
C ASN A 112 -3.34 -16.12 0.88
N LEU A 113 -4.11 -16.71 -0.04
CA LEU A 113 -5.30 -17.50 0.31
C LEU A 113 -4.95 -18.75 1.13
N TRP A 114 -3.75 -19.31 0.99
CA TRP A 114 -3.29 -20.40 1.84
C TRP A 114 -3.10 -19.98 3.30
N ILE A 115 -2.59 -18.77 3.54
CA ILE A 115 -2.45 -18.23 4.91
C ILE A 115 -3.83 -17.98 5.52
N VAL A 116 -4.66 -17.20 4.82
CA VAL A 116 -5.99 -16.80 5.28
C VAL A 116 -6.87 -18.01 5.60
N GLN A 117 -6.81 -19.03 4.76
CA GLN A 117 -7.65 -20.22 4.89
C GLN A 117 -6.96 -21.35 5.66
N LYS A 118 -5.84 -21.05 6.33
CA LYS A 118 -5.08 -21.98 7.17
C LYS A 118 -4.71 -23.28 6.45
N VAL A 119 -4.39 -23.19 5.16
CA VAL A 119 -3.79 -24.29 4.39
C VAL A 119 -2.35 -24.51 4.83
N TYR A 120 -1.65 -23.40 5.09
CA TYR A 120 -0.30 -23.35 5.67
C TYR A 120 -0.25 -22.21 6.70
N ASP A 121 0.61 -22.36 7.70
CA ASP A 121 0.94 -21.26 8.61
C ASP A 121 1.72 -20.17 7.87
N GLU A 122 1.54 -18.92 8.30
CA GLU A 122 2.18 -17.76 7.68
C GLU A 122 3.71 -17.90 7.61
N GLU A 123 4.32 -18.46 8.66
CA GLU A 123 5.78 -18.66 8.74
C GLU A 123 6.32 -19.55 7.62
N ILE A 124 5.54 -20.54 7.17
CA ILE A 124 5.90 -21.45 6.08
C ILE A 124 5.80 -20.73 4.73
N VAL A 125 4.78 -19.91 4.53
CA VAL A 125 4.48 -19.24 3.24
C VAL A 125 5.32 -17.99 3.03
N ARG A 126 5.69 -17.30 4.10
CA ARG A 126 6.38 -16.00 4.07
C ARG A 126 7.67 -15.99 3.24
N PRO A 127 8.57 -17.00 3.31
CA PRO A 127 9.75 -17.05 2.44
C PRO A 127 9.42 -17.12 0.94
N TRP A 128 8.29 -17.74 0.57
CA TRP A 128 7.86 -17.86 -0.82
C TRP A 128 7.34 -16.53 -1.36
N LEU A 129 6.52 -15.83 -0.57
CA LEU A 129 6.02 -14.49 -0.90
C LEU A 129 7.16 -13.47 -1.00
N GLU A 130 8.16 -13.57 -0.13
CA GLU A 130 9.34 -12.71 -0.15
C GLU A 130 10.17 -12.91 -1.42
N TYR A 131 10.28 -14.14 -1.91
CA TYR A 131 10.89 -14.42 -3.21
C TYR A 131 10.11 -13.73 -4.35
N CYS A 132 8.78 -13.87 -4.39
CA CYS A 132 7.95 -13.21 -5.40
C CYS A 132 8.12 -11.68 -5.39
N ARG A 133 8.24 -11.08 -4.19
CA ARG A 133 8.46 -9.64 -4.00
C ARG A 133 9.79 -9.20 -4.61
N LYS A 134 10.87 -9.95 -4.38
CA LYS A 134 12.21 -9.66 -4.91
C LYS A 134 12.28 -9.86 -6.43
N ALA A 135 11.64 -10.90 -6.96
CA ALA A 135 11.66 -11.22 -8.39
C ALA A 135 10.92 -10.18 -9.26
N HIS A 136 9.92 -9.47 -8.71
CA HIS A 136 9.03 -8.58 -9.49
C HIS A 136 9.12 -7.09 -9.15
N GLY A 137 10.11 -6.63 -8.37
CA GLY A 137 10.33 -5.19 -8.17
C GLY A 137 9.11 -4.45 -7.61
N SER A 138 8.66 -4.85 -6.42
CA SER A 138 7.85 -4.07 -5.45
C SER A 138 7.06 -2.86 -5.97
N ARG A 139 5.77 -3.02 -6.33
CA ARG A 139 4.75 -1.94 -6.24
C ARG A 139 3.34 -2.37 -5.80
N GLY A 140 2.92 -3.64 -5.95
CA GLY A 140 1.52 -4.06 -5.69
C GLY A 140 1.28 -5.05 -4.54
N VAL A 141 2.32 -5.73 -4.04
CA VAL A 141 2.13 -6.88 -3.14
C VAL A 141 1.66 -6.46 -1.74
N THR A 142 2.20 -5.39 -1.18
CA THR A 142 1.87 -4.94 0.19
C THR A 142 0.47 -4.33 0.31
N ALA A 143 0.05 -3.56 -0.70
CA ALA A 143 -1.29 -2.97 -0.75
C ALA A 143 -2.37 -4.06 -0.86
N PHE A 144 -2.10 -5.09 -1.67
CA PHE A 144 -2.97 -6.24 -1.85
C PHE A 144 -3.07 -7.11 -0.58
N LEU A 145 -1.98 -7.23 0.18
CA LEU A 145 -1.95 -7.94 1.48
C LEU A 145 -2.85 -7.26 2.52
N ILE A 146 -2.87 -5.92 2.58
CA ILE A 146 -3.72 -5.17 3.51
C ILE A 146 -5.21 -5.34 3.12
N ILE A 147 -5.53 -5.23 1.84
CA ILE A 147 -6.91 -5.37 1.34
C ILE A 147 -7.44 -6.79 1.55
N LEU A 148 -6.65 -7.83 1.26
CA LEU A 148 -7.06 -9.21 1.52
C LEU A 148 -7.18 -9.52 3.01
N TYR A 149 -6.28 -9.01 3.86
CA TYR A 149 -6.36 -9.17 5.30
C TYR A 149 -7.69 -8.61 5.85
N PHE A 150 -8.08 -7.39 5.44
CA PHE A 150 -9.35 -6.80 5.85
C PHE A 150 -10.58 -7.50 5.28
N LEU A 151 -10.56 -7.93 4.01
CA LEU A 151 -11.70 -8.60 3.37
C LEU A 151 -12.01 -9.99 3.95
N PHE A 152 -11.01 -10.65 4.57
CA PHE A 152 -11.15 -12.04 5.02
C PHE A 152 -11.18 -12.23 6.54
N GLN A 153 -10.95 -11.18 7.36
CA GLN A 153 -11.19 -11.25 8.79
C GLN A 153 -12.68 -11.22 9.18
N ASP A 154 -13.57 -10.70 8.32
CA ASP A 154 -15.02 -10.64 8.57
C ASP A 154 -15.77 -11.93 8.21
N ASN A 155 -15.30 -13.07 8.73
CA ASN A 155 -16.16 -14.25 8.89
C ASN A 155 -16.68 -14.30 10.33
N MET A 156 -17.96 -13.88 10.50
CA MET A 156 -19.04 -14.42 11.38
C MET A 156 -19.85 -13.27 12.03
N PRO A 157 -21.19 -13.35 12.20
CA PRO A 157 -22.20 -14.30 11.70
C PRO A 157 -23.19 -13.65 10.70
N HIS A 158 -24.09 -14.47 10.14
CA HIS A 158 -25.14 -14.13 9.19
C HIS A 158 -25.84 -12.77 9.42
N THR A 159 -25.52 -11.77 8.60
CA THR A 159 -26.49 -10.73 8.25
C THR A 159 -27.22 -11.15 6.97
N PRO A 160 -28.56 -11.02 6.91
CA PRO A 160 -29.33 -11.31 5.70
C PRO A 160 -28.81 -10.46 4.52
N PRO A 161 -29.15 -10.82 3.28
CA PRO A 161 -28.86 -9.97 2.13
C PRO A 161 -29.53 -8.61 2.36
N LEU A 162 -28.72 -7.59 2.66
CA LEU A 162 -29.21 -6.22 2.81
C LEU A 162 -29.44 -5.66 1.41
N GLU A 163 -30.69 -5.25 1.18
CA GLU A 163 -31.14 -4.61 -0.05
C GLU A 163 -30.26 -3.40 -0.39
N ALA A 164 -30.03 -3.22 -1.68
CA ALA A 164 -29.16 -2.19 -2.21
C ALA A 164 -29.74 -0.80 -1.89
N HIS A 165 -29.08 -0.08 -0.99
CA HIS A 165 -29.26 1.36 -0.85
C HIS A 165 -28.02 2.08 -1.40
N GLU A 166 -28.21 2.77 -2.52
CA GLU A 166 -27.29 3.79 -3.03
C GLU A 166 -27.41 5.04 -2.15
N GLU A 167 -26.83 5.00 -0.94
CA GLU A 167 -26.59 6.23 -0.18
C GLU A 167 -25.10 6.38 0.08
N VAL A 168 -24.52 7.37 -0.59
CA VAL A 168 -23.17 7.87 -0.32
C VAL A 168 -23.17 8.42 1.10
N THR A 169 -22.66 7.64 2.05
CA THR A 169 -22.44 8.10 3.43
C THR A 169 -21.62 9.37 3.41
N GLU A 170 -22.03 10.38 4.17
CA GLU A 170 -21.51 11.75 4.10
C GLU A 170 -19.97 11.78 4.27
N GLY A 171 -19.25 11.96 3.16
CA GLY A 171 -17.79 11.96 3.08
C GLY A 171 -17.09 10.59 2.98
N GLY A 172 -17.78 9.53 2.59
CA GLY A 172 -17.15 8.33 2.01
C GLY A 172 -16.70 8.55 0.56
N ILE A 173 -16.09 7.52 -0.05
CA ILE A 173 -15.85 7.42 -1.49
C ILE A 173 -16.85 6.47 -2.14
N SER A 174 -17.20 6.71 -3.40
CA SER A 174 -18.10 5.86 -4.19
C SER A 174 -17.45 4.55 -4.61
N GLU A 175 -18.27 3.56 -5.00
CA GLU A 175 -17.81 2.29 -5.58
C GLU A 175 -16.97 2.53 -6.85
N LYS A 176 -17.36 3.51 -7.67
CA LYS A 176 -16.64 3.90 -8.88
C LYS A 176 -15.26 4.45 -8.56
N GLU A 177 -15.16 5.37 -7.61
CA GLU A 177 -13.86 5.89 -7.14
C GLU A 177 -13.01 4.79 -6.53
N THR A 178 -13.63 3.90 -5.75
CA THR A 178 -12.96 2.72 -5.20
C THR A 178 -12.36 1.86 -6.30
N LEU A 179 -13.12 1.60 -7.37
CA LEU A 179 -12.70 0.82 -8.53
C LEU A 179 -11.57 1.49 -9.31
N GLU A 180 -11.68 2.80 -9.57
CA GLU A 180 -10.63 3.58 -10.23
C GLU A 180 -9.32 3.55 -9.44
N ILE A 181 -9.41 3.66 -8.11
CA ILE A 181 -8.27 3.62 -7.20
C ILE A 181 -7.56 2.26 -7.26
N ILE A 182 -8.31 1.17 -7.10
CA ILE A 182 -7.70 -0.17 -7.15
C ILE A 182 -7.21 -0.50 -8.56
N THR A 183 -7.85 0.01 -9.62
CA THR A 183 -7.39 -0.21 -11.00
C THR A 183 -6.10 0.56 -11.29
N ASN A 184 -6.03 1.84 -10.92
CA ASN A 184 -4.83 2.69 -11.10
C ASN A 184 -3.64 2.20 -10.28
N MET A 185 -3.89 1.53 -9.16
CA MET A 185 -2.86 0.87 -8.33
C MET A 185 -2.53 -0.54 -8.81
N ASN A 186 -3.13 -1.01 -9.90
CA ASN A 186 -2.99 -2.35 -10.44
C ASN A 186 -3.37 -3.46 -9.42
N LEU A 187 -4.35 -3.15 -8.56
CA LEU A 187 -4.96 -4.01 -7.55
C LEU A 187 -6.26 -4.65 -8.03
N ASP A 188 -6.86 -4.13 -9.12
CA ASP A 188 -7.98 -4.78 -9.83
C ASP A 188 -7.51 -5.89 -10.79
N LEU A 189 -6.92 -6.91 -10.18
CA LEU A 189 -6.21 -7.97 -10.90
C LEU A 189 -7.15 -8.82 -11.76
N GLY A 190 -7.00 -8.71 -13.08
CA GLY A 190 -7.84 -9.43 -14.04
C GLY A 190 -9.30 -8.96 -14.04
N GLY A 191 -9.56 -7.74 -13.54
CA GLY A 191 -10.90 -7.19 -13.41
C GLY A 191 -11.71 -7.83 -12.29
N MET A 192 -11.09 -8.39 -11.25
CA MET A 192 -11.82 -9.10 -10.18
C MET A 192 -12.90 -8.24 -9.50
N PHE A 193 -12.62 -6.97 -9.26
CA PHE A 193 -13.59 -6.04 -8.68
C PHE A 193 -14.44 -5.37 -9.77
N THR A 194 -13.89 -5.22 -10.99
CA THR A 194 -14.67 -4.81 -12.18
C THR A 194 -15.76 -5.83 -12.55
N GLN A 195 -15.50 -7.13 -12.35
CA GLN A 195 -16.36 -8.25 -12.74
C GLN A 195 -17.29 -8.72 -11.61
N ASP A 196 -16.99 -8.37 -10.35
CA ASP A 196 -17.80 -8.73 -9.19
C ASP A 196 -18.27 -7.48 -8.43
N PRO A 197 -19.46 -6.94 -8.79
CA PRO A 197 -20.04 -5.78 -8.13
C PRO A 197 -20.29 -5.98 -6.63
N ASN A 198 -20.57 -7.21 -6.19
CA ASN A 198 -20.80 -7.50 -4.78
C ASN A 198 -19.50 -7.44 -3.97
N LEU A 199 -18.40 -7.89 -4.56
CA LEU A 199 -17.07 -7.78 -3.96
C LEU A 199 -16.59 -6.33 -3.92
N LEU A 200 -16.84 -5.55 -4.98
CA LEU A 200 -16.56 -4.12 -5.01
C LEU A 200 -17.36 -3.37 -3.94
N LYS A 201 -18.65 -3.69 -3.78
CA LYS A 201 -19.51 -3.16 -2.70
C LYS A 201 -18.97 -3.43 -1.31
N ARG A 202 -18.54 -4.67 -1.05
CA ARG A 202 -17.94 -5.04 0.25
C ARG A 202 -16.63 -4.29 0.51
N LEU A 203 -15.77 -4.20 -0.50
CA LEU A 203 -14.52 -3.44 -0.41
C LEU A 203 -14.81 -1.96 -0.15
N ASN A 204 -15.73 -1.36 -0.90
CA ASN A 204 -16.15 0.02 -0.73
C ASN A 204 -16.68 0.28 0.68
N LYS A 205 -17.52 -0.61 1.21
CA LYS A 205 -18.04 -0.53 2.58
C LYS A 205 -16.93 -0.54 3.62
N ILE A 206 -16.00 -1.51 3.55
CA ILE A 206 -14.86 -1.60 4.48
C ILE A 206 -13.98 -0.35 4.42
N ILE A 207 -13.70 0.13 3.22
CA ILE A 207 -12.92 1.36 3.02
C ILE A 207 -13.67 2.53 3.67
N ASN A 208 -14.96 2.70 3.39
CA ASN A 208 -15.76 3.77 3.97
C ASN A 208 -15.89 3.69 5.50
N GLU A 209 -16.08 2.51 6.08
CA GLU A 209 -16.09 2.31 7.54
C GLU A 209 -14.75 2.73 8.17
N LYS A 210 -13.62 2.33 7.58
CA LYS A 210 -12.29 2.72 8.06
C LYS A 210 -12.01 4.21 7.89
N LEU A 211 -12.53 4.83 6.83
CA LEU A 211 -12.46 6.27 6.61
C LEU A 211 -13.26 7.06 7.65
N VAL A 212 -14.45 6.57 8.00
CA VAL A 212 -15.31 7.16 9.03
C VAL A 212 -14.69 6.99 10.41
N GLU A 213 -14.24 5.78 10.78
CA GLU A 213 -13.54 5.50 12.05
C GLU A 213 -12.31 6.42 12.21
N ARG A 214 -11.53 6.58 11.13
CA ARG A 214 -10.37 7.48 11.14
C ARG A 214 -10.78 8.95 11.22
N ARG A 215 -11.89 9.36 10.61
CA ARG A 215 -12.43 10.72 10.71
C ARG A 215 -12.95 11.03 12.11
N GLU A 216 -13.61 10.10 12.76
CA GLU A 216 -14.05 10.27 14.15
C GLU A 216 -12.85 10.39 15.10
N LEU A 217 -11.81 9.59 14.84
CA LEU A 217 -10.56 9.63 15.57
C LEU A 217 -9.77 10.93 15.31
N ASP A 218 -9.75 11.43 14.08
CA ASP A 218 -9.16 12.73 13.72
C ASP A 218 -10.00 13.90 14.29
N SER A 219 -11.34 13.82 14.28
CA SER A 219 -12.26 14.81 14.85
C SER A 219 -12.20 14.90 16.38
N ARG A 220 -12.00 13.76 17.06
CA ARG A 220 -11.75 13.72 18.51
C ARG A 220 -10.38 14.29 18.89
N ARG A 221 -9.44 14.37 17.94
CA ARG A 221 -8.05 14.83 18.14
C ARG A 221 -7.79 16.25 17.64
N GLN A 222 -8.64 16.80 16.79
CA GLN A 222 -8.50 18.13 16.19
C GLN A 222 -9.80 18.92 16.34
N GLY A 223 -9.77 19.97 17.18
CA GLY A 223 -10.82 20.97 17.17
C GLY A 223 -10.91 21.63 15.79
N ASN A 224 -12.04 21.41 15.11
CA ASN A 224 -12.54 22.11 13.92
C ASN A 224 -11.53 22.48 12.82
N ILE A 225 -11.34 21.57 11.85
CA ILE A 225 -10.89 21.94 10.50
C ILE A 225 -11.92 21.42 9.50
N LYS A 226 -12.67 22.33 8.88
CA LYS A 226 -13.50 22.03 7.69
C LYS A 226 -12.55 21.77 6.52
N VAL A 227 -12.66 20.59 5.92
CA VAL A 227 -12.06 20.31 4.61
C VAL A 227 -13.16 19.74 3.71
N SER A 228 -13.00 19.79 2.39
CA SER A 228 -13.97 19.23 1.44
C SER A 228 -13.83 17.70 1.32
N SER A 229 -14.88 17.06 0.82
CA SER A 229 -15.13 15.63 0.95
C SER A 229 -14.41 14.75 -0.10
N SER A 230 -13.97 15.33 -1.21
CA SER A 230 -13.42 14.61 -2.37
C SER A 230 -11.93 14.26 -2.27
N ASP A 231 -11.14 15.01 -1.48
CA ASP A 231 -9.67 14.91 -1.52
C ASP A 231 -9.05 13.98 -0.45
N ARG A 232 -9.85 13.35 0.43
CA ARG A 232 -9.36 13.00 1.78
C ARG A 232 -9.13 11.54 2.16
N ALA A 233 -9.44 10.57 1.31
CA ALA A 233 -9.58 9.19 1.80
C ALA A 233 -8.45 8.22 1.41
N VAL A 234 -7.98 8.26 0.17
CA VAL A 234 -7.15 7.16 -0.37
C VAL A 234 -5.68 7.48 -0.44
N PHE A 235 -5.33 8.76 -0.58
CA PHE A 235 -3.93 9.19 -0.72
C PHE A 235 -3.10 8.97 0.55
N ARG A 236 -3.71 8.82 1.74
CA ARG A 236 -2.99 8.64 3.01
C ARG A 236 -2.29 7.29 3.17
N PHE A 237 -2.64 6.26 2.39
CA PHE A 237 -2.00 4.93 2.52
C PHE A 237 -0.70 4.78 1.71
N PHE A 238 -0.47 5.60 0.68
CA PHE A 238 0.66 5.45 -0.26
C PHE A 238 1.42 6.76 -0.56
N THR A 239 1.21 7.77 0.29
CA THR A 239 1.99 9.01 0.26
C THR A 239 2.74 9.17 1.57
N SER A 240 3.90 9.80 1.50
CA SER A 240 4.60 10.27 2.68
C SER A 240 4.37 11.75 2.83
N LEU A 241 4.07 12.15 4.06
CA LEU A 241 3.74 13.52 4.40
C LEU A 241 4.98 14.24 4.91
N VAL A 242 5.33 15.36 4.27
CA VAL A 242 6.41 16.24 4.68
C VAL A 242 5.82 17.59 5.01
N ALA A 243 5.83 17.95 6.29
CA ALA A 243 5.38 19.27 6.73
C ALA A 243 6.50 20.28 6.58
N SER A 244 6.24 21.44 5.97
CA SER A 244 7.28 22.47 5.86
C SER A 244 7.59 23.10 7.22
N CYS A 245 8.87 23.28 7.53
CA CYS A 245 9.33 24.14 8.61
C CYS A 245 9.74 25.53 8.08
N THR A 246 9.57 25.77 6.77
CA THR A 246 10.01 26.99 6.10
C THR A 246 8.83 27.91 5.83
N LEU A 247 9.01 29.18 6.14
CA LEU A 247 8.05 30.24 5.92
C LEU A 247 8.58 31.20 4.85
N TRP A 248 7.69 31.69 4.01
CA TRP A 248 7.98 32.76 3.07
C TRP A 248 7.51 34.09 3.67
N PHE A 249 8.44 35.05 3.74
CA PHE A 249 8.21 36.43 4.15
C PHE A 249 8.28 37.30 2.92
N GLY A 250 7.16 37.88 2.50
CA GLY A 250 7.08 38.78 1.35
C GLY A 250 6.81 40.22 1.73
N ARG A 251 7.07 41.13 0.77
CA ARG A 251 6.96 42.58 0.96
C ARG A 251 7.92 43.09 2.04
N LEU A 252 9.10 42.48 2.12
CA LEU A 252 10.15 42.95 3.01
C LEU A 252 10.59 44.37 2.61
N PRO A 253 10.85 45.25 3.58
CA PRO A 253 11.42 46.55 3.29
C PRO A 253 12.85 46.42 2.76
N SER A 254 13.28 47.34 1.91
CA SER A 254 14.60 47.30 1.25
C SER A 254 15.78 47.42 2.21
N ASN A 255 15.57 47.95 3.42
CA ASN A 255 16.56 48.06 4.49
C ASN A 255 16.50 46.92 5.52
N CYS A 256 15.76 45.85 5.23
CA CYS A 256 15.61 44.70 6.12
C CYS A 256 16.93 43.92 6.27
N SER A 257 17.41 43.75 7.51
CA SER A 257 18.51 42.85 7.84
C SER A 257 18.01 41.45 8.21
N GLU A 258 18.94 40.49 8.30
CA GLU A 258 18.64 39.16 8.84
C GLU A 258 18.19 39.23 10.30
N GLU A 259 18.78 40.13 11.08
CA GLU A 259 18.46 40.30 12.51
C GLU A 259 17.04 40.84 12.71
N ASP A 260 16.58 41.75 11.85
CA ASP A 260 15.20 42.25 11.89
C ASP A 260 14.18 41.11 11.70
N ILE A 261 14.48 40.17 10.81
CA ILE A 261 13.64 38.99 10.56
C ILE A 261 13.72 38.04 11.74
N ARG A 262 14.93 37.78 12.27
CA ARG A 262 15.15 36.91 13.43
C ARG A 262 14.36 37.39 14.64
N MET A 263 14.46 38.68 14.97
CA MET A 263 13.71 39.31 16.05
C MET A 263 12.18 39.25 15.85
N SER A 264 11.69 39.27 14.61
CA SER A 264 10.25 39.17 14.33
C SER A 264 9.64 37.78 14.58
N VAL A 265 10.47 36.73 14.68
CA VAL A 265 10.03 35.33 14.87
C VAL A 265 10.56 34.68 16.16
N ILE A 266 11.44 35.36 16.89
CA ILE A 266 12.16 34.83 18.06
C ILE A 266 11.20 34.27 19.13
N ASP A 267 10.06 34.92 19.35
CA ASP A 267 9.01 34.50 20.29
C ASP A 267 8.36 33.17 19.91
N ALA A 268 8.32 32.86 18.61
CA ALA A 268 7.88 31.56 18.11
C ALA A 268 9.00 30.51 18.16
N GLY A 269 10.26 30.95 18.22
CA GLY A 269 11.46 30.14 18.41
C GLY A 269 12.61 30.56 17.49
N GLU A 270 13.84 30.23 17.88
CA GLU A 270 15.04 30.52 17.11
C GLU A 270 14.96 29.93 15.67
N PRO A 271 15.09 30.76 14.62
CA PRO A 271 15.13 30.26 13.25
C PRO A 271 16.46 29.56 12.98
N LYS A 272 16.39 28.39 12.33
CA LYS A 272 17.56 27.58 11.96
C LYS A 272 18.31 28.19 10.78
N ARG A 273 17.60 28.84 9.85
CA ARG A 273 18.18 29.45 8.65
C ARG A 273 17.28 30.56 8.14
N ILE A 274 17.87 31.69 7.75
CA ILE A 274 17.19 32.80 7.07
C ILE A 274 17.91 33.01 5.74
N ASN A 275 17.15 33.12 4.64
CA ASN A 275 17.69 33.38 3.31
C ASN A 275 16.91 34.54 2.67
N ILE A 276 17.52 35.73 2.64
CA ILE A 276 16.91 36.94 2.07
C ILE A 276 17.18 36.98 0.57
N ILE A 277 16.16 37.32 -0.22
CA ILE A 277 16.23 37.53 -1.66
C ILE A 277 15.85 39.00 -1.94
N PRO A 278 16.82 39.94 -1.88
CA PRO A 278 16.54 41.38 -1.99
C PRO A 278 15.83 41.75 -3.30
N SER A 279 16.24 41.12 -4.41
CA SER A 279 15.64 41.35 -5.74
C SER A 279 14.16 41.00 -5.83
N ARG A 280 13.64 40.20 -4.91
CA ARG A 280 12.22 39.80 -4.83
C ARG A 280 11.51 40.35 -3.59
N ALA A 281 12.16 41.23 -2.82
CA ALA A 281 11.66 41.76 -1.56
C ALA A 281 11.05 40.67 -0.66
N CYS A 282 11.72 39.52 -0.55
CA CYS A 282 11.25 38.40 0.25
C CYS A 282 12.39 37.63 0.93
N ALA A 283 12.04 36.78 1.89
CA ALA A 283 12.96 35.86 2.54
C ALA A 283 12.30 34.51 2.78
N TYR A 284 13.11 33.46 2.81
CA TYR A 284 12.72 32.14 3.30
C TYR A 284 13.33 31.90 4.67
N VAL A 285 12.47 31.67 5.66
CA VAL A 285 12.85 31.48 7.06
C VAL A 285 12.51 30.05 7.46
N THR A 286 13.53 29.22 7.65
CA THR A 286 13.39 27.85 8.14
C THR A 286 13.46 27.83 9.66
N MET A 287 12.35 27.49 10.31
CA MET A 287 12.28 27.33 11.76
C MET A 287 12.92 26.02 12.23
N LYS A 288 13.24 25.94 13.52
CA LYS A 288 13.85 24.75 14.12
C LYS A 288 12.97 23.48 14.01
N ASP A 289 11.66 23.65 14.10
CA ASP A 289 10.66 22.60 14.05
C ASP A 289 9.33 23.13 13.50
N ARG A 290 8.42 22.21 13.18
CA ARG A 290 7.10 22.54 12.62
C ARG A 290 6.24 23.35 13.59
N LYS A 291 6.38 23.13 14.90
CA LYS A 291 5.60 23.85 15.93
C LYS A 291 5.95 25.33 15.97
N ALA A 292 7.23 25.66 15.87
CA ALA A 292 7.72 27.03 15.74
C ALA A 292 7.20 27.69 14.46
N ALA A 293 7.25 26.99 13.32
CA ALA A 293 6.69 27.49 12.06
C ALA A 293 5.17 27.74 12.15
N PHE A 294 4.43 26.82 12.78
CA PHE A 294 3.00 26.96 12.99
C PHE A 294 2.65 28.14 13.91
N ARG A 295 3.40 28.36 14.99
CA ARG A 295 3.18 29.53 15.88
C ARG A 295 3.31 30.85 15.13
N VAL A 296 4.28 31.00 14.23
CA VAL A 296 4.40 32.21 13.40
C VAL A 296 3.16 32.37 12.51
N MET A 297 2.71 31.30 11.87
CA MET A 297 1.56 31.31 10.97
C MET A 297 0.22 31.55 11.70
N GLU A 298 0.02 31.01 12.89
CA GLU A 298 -1.24 31.15 13.63
C GLU A 298 -1.31 32.47 14.40
N ARG A 299 -0.21 32.82 15.09
CA ARG A 299 -0.23 33.91 16.08
C ARG A 299 0.27 35.24 15.51
N LEU A 300 1.13 35.22 14.50
CA LEU A 300 1.79 36.43 14.00
C LEU A 300 1.31 36.83 12.59
N GLN A 301 0.64 35.96 11.84
CA GLN A 301 0.28 36.23 10.43
C GLN A 301 -0.54 37.51 10.21
N ARG A 302 -1.42 37.91 11.14
CA ARG A 302 -2.29 39.09 10.98
C ARG A 302 -1.65 40.42 11.37
N GLY A 303 -0.39 40.43 11.82
CA GLY A 303 0.25 41.66 12.30
C GLY A 303 1.77 41.62 12.41
N ILE A 304 2.43 40.63 11.80
CA ILE A 304 3.89 40.52 11.86
C ILE A 304 4.54 41.70 11.15
N GLN A 305 5.46 42.32 11.87
CA GLN A 305 6.25 43.44 11.39
C GLN A 305 7.72 43.07 11.37
N VAL A 306 8.37 43.45 10.28
CA VAL A 306 9.83 43.37 10.14
C VAL A 306 10.31 44.78 9.86
N ALA A 307 11.29 45.24 10.64
CA ALA A 307 11.77 46.63 10.60
C ALA A 307 10.63 47.66 10.63
N LYS A 308 9.63 47.44 11.52
CA LYS A 308 8.44 48.29 11.72
C LYS A 308 7.50 48.40 10.49
N ARG A 309 7.62 47.53 9.49
CA ARG A 309 6.66 47.42 8.38
C ARG A 309 5.93 46.10 8.40
N ASN A 310 4.64 46.12 8.07
CA ASN A 310 3.84 44.92 7.92
C ASN A 310 4.34 44.10 6.74
N VAL A 311 4.57 42.80 6.97
CA VAL A 311 5.03 41.87 5.95
C VAL A 311 4.00 40.77 5.73
N LYS A 312 4.01 40.15 4.55
CA LYS A 312 3.14 39.00 4.26
C LYS A 312 3.88 37.73 4.63
N VAL A 313 3.23 36.84 5.39
CA VAL A 313 3.80 35.53 5.71
C VAL A 313 2.91 34.41 5.19
N SER A 314 3.53 33.42 4.55
CA SER A 314 2.88 32.19 4.12
C SER A 314 3.80 30.98 4.32
N GLN A 315 3.24 29.79 4.16
CA GLN A 315 4.03 28.56 4.11
C GLN A 315 4.97 28.61 2.90
N GLY A 316 6.24 28.23 3.11
CA GLY A 316 7.28 28.19 2.10
C GLY A 316 7.61 26.76 1.70
N LEU A 317 7.87 26.53 0.42
CA LEU A 317 8.26 25.23 -0.11
C LEU A 317 9.57 25.35 -0.92
N LYS A 318 10.43 24.33 -0.82
CA LYS A 318 11.52 24.09 -1.77
C LYS A 318 10.98 23.51 -3.08
N GLU A 319 11.34 24.14 -4.20
CA GLU A 319 10.81 23.91 -5.56
C GLU A 319 10.68 22.43 -6.00
N LYS A 320 11.53 21.53 -5.50
CA LYS A 320 11.64 20.13 -5.92
C LYS A 320 10.37 19.27 -5.71
N PHE A 321 9.40 19.71 -4.89
CA PHE A 321 8.15 18.98 -4.64
C PHE A 321 6.89 19.85 -4.77
N MET A 322 6.96 20.88 -5.62
CA MET A 322 5.86 21.82 -5.85
C MET A 322 4.59 21.14 -6.37
N ASP A 323 4.74 20.12 -7.20
CA ASP A 323 3.61 19.36 -7.77
C ASP A 323 2.77 18.62 -6.71
N TYR A 324 3.31 18.48 -5.49
CA TYR A 324 2.67 17.74 -4.39
C TYR A 324 2.35 18.64 -3.19
N TRP A 325 2.45 19.95 -3.35
CA TRP A 325 2.35 20.92 -2.27
C TRP A 325 0.94 21.42 -2.03
N ASP A 326 0.55 21.38 -0.77
CA ASP A 326 -0.66 21.98 -0.24
C ASP A 326 -0.27 23.29 0.47
N SER A 327 -0.54 24.42 -0.18
CA SER A 327 -0.17 25.75 0.33
C SER A 327 -0.94 26.17 1.57
N ASP A 328 -2.16 25.67 1.72
CA ASP A 328 -3.05 26.03 2.82
C ASP A 328 -2.62 25.32 4.09
N ARG A 329 -2.25 24.04 3.97
CA ARG A 329 -1.78 23.22 5.09
C ARG A 329 -0.27 23.27 5.26
N GLY A 330 0.47 23.76 4.28
CA GLY A 330 1.92 23.83 4.31
C GLY A 330 2.58 22.45 4.35
N VAL A 331 2.04 21.48 3.62
CA VAL A 331 2.53 20.09 3.60
C VAL A 331 2.70 19.62 2.16
N SER A 332 3.72 18.79 1.92
CA SER A 332 3.85 18.02 0.68
C SER A 332 3.36 16.60 0.90
N GLN A 333 2.44 16.13 0.06
CA GLN A 333 1.92 14.76 0.08
C GLN A 333 2.57 13.97 -1.07
N ILE A 334 3.76 13.41 -0.80
CA ILE A 334 4.62 12.85 -1.85
C ILE A 334 4.26 11.38 -2.07
N PRO A 335 3.87 10.95 -3.28
CA PRO A 335 3.66 9.53 -3.57
C PRO A 335 4.89 8.69 -3.25
N HIS A 336 4.73 7.52 -2.63
CA HIS A 336 5.85 6.63 -2.30
C HIS A 336 6.70 6.27 -3.52
N SER A 337 6.09 6.18 -4.70
CA SER A 337 6.77 5.94 -5.99
C SER A 337 7.66 7.09 -6.47
N LYS A 338 7.48 8.27 -5.88
CA LYS A 338 8.22 9.51 -6.18
C LYS A 338 9.16 9.89 -5.06
N LEU A 339 9.24 9.09 -3.99
CA LEU A 339 10.22 9.30 -2.94
C LEU A 339 11.63 9.03 -3.47
N PRO A 340 12.58 9.93 -3.20
CA PRO A 340 13.98 9.64 -3.46
C PRO A 340 14.49 8.55 -2.51
N GLU A 341 15.49 7.78 -2.95
CA GLU A 341 16.18 6.81 -2.09
C GLU A 341 16.89 7.50 -0.91
N ASN A 342 17.48 8.68 -1.13
CA ASN A 342 17.98 9.55 -0.07
C ASN A 342 16.89 10.55 0.37
N LEU A 343 16.41 10.40 1.61
CA LEU A 343 15.39 11.25 2.21
C LEU A 343 15.93 12.55 2.83
N GLU A 344 17.25 12.71 3.00
CA GLU A 344 17.84 13.91 3.63
C GLU A 344 17.41 15.23 2.96
N PRO A 345 17.33 15.34 1.62
CA PRO A 345 16.87 16.58 0.98
C PRO A 345 15.42 16.95 1.34
N LEU A 346 14.58 15.99 1.71
CA LEU A 346 13.20 16.23 2.19
C LEU A 346 13.17 16.78 3.62
N LEU A 347 14.19 16.47 4.42
CA LEU A 347 14.34 16.93 5.79
C LEU A 347 14.96 18.33 5.86
N GLU A 348 15.51 18.84 4.76
CA GLU A 348 16.07 20.19 4.71
C GLU A 348 15.00 21.28 4.64
N GLY A 349 14.49 21.64 5.81
CA GLY A 349 13.43 22.64 5.96
C GLY A 349 12.02 22.07 5.88
N GLY A 350 11.92 20.73 5.94
CA GLY A 350 10.69 19.97 6.14
C GLY A 350 10.86 18.96 7.26
N GLN A 351 9.74 18.51 7.82
CA GLN A 351 9.65 17.48 8.83
C GLN A 351 8.78 16.35 8.29
N LEU A 352 9.39 15.19 8.11
CA LEU A 352 8.76 13.99 7.55
C LEU A 352 7.99 13.23 8.64
N ASP A 353 6.77 12.81 8.32
CA ASP A 353 5.98 11.92 9.15
C ASP A 353 6.38 10.46 8.87
N VAL A 354 7.12 9.86 9.80
CA VAL A 354 7.67 8.50 9.68
C VAL A 354 6.56 7.45 9.65
N GLU A 355 5.40 7.71 10.24
CA GLU A 355 4.27 6.78 10.21
C GLU A 355 3.65 6.69 8.81
N THR A 356 3.94 7.67 7.95
CA THR A 356 3.50 7.71 6.54
C THR A 356 4.58 7.19 5.57
N LEU A 357 5.73 6.74 6.06
CA LEU A 357 6.76 6.12 5.22
C LEU A 357 6.41 4.68 4.84
N PRO A 358 6.82 4.22 3.65
CA PRO A 358 6.72 2.81 3.32
C PRO A 358 7.63 1.98 4.24
N SER A 359 7.21 0.76 4.56
CA SER A 359 7.84 -0.11 5.57
C SER A 359 9.28 -0.51 5.29
N HIS A 360 9.79 -0.33 4.07
CA HIS A 360 11.19 -0.54 3.71
C HIS A 360 12.08 0.69 3.98
N LEU A 361 11.50 1.87 4.17
CA LEU A 361 12.18 3.10 4.55
C LEU A 361 11.99 3.44 6.03
N SER A 362 10.98 2.87 6.70
CA SER A 362 10.74 3.10 8.12
C SER A 362 11.85 2.54 9.02
N GLY A 363 12.56 1.48 8.59
CA GLY A 363 13.68 0.88 9.32
C GLY A 363 15.04 1.54 9.06
N THR A 364 15.21 2.25 7.95
CA THR A 364 16.48 2.88 7.55
C THR A 364 16.74 4.20 8.28
N VAL A 365 15.71 4.79 8.88
CA VAL A 365 15.77 6.08 9.59
C VAL A 365 15.92 5.85 11.10
N TYR A 366 17.01 5.18 11.51
CA TYR A 366 17.41 5.12 12.92
C TYR A 366 18.41 6.26 13.21
N MET A 367 17.90 7.45 13.53
CA MET A 367 18.67 8.51 14.23
C MET A 367 17.72 9.44 15.02
N PRO A 368 18.13 10.02 16.17
CA PRO A 368 17.29 10.57 17.24
C PRO A 368 16.46 11.83 16.94
N LYS A 369 16.29 12.24 15.68
CA LYS A 369 15.67 13.52 15.31
C LYS A 369 14.20 13.43 14.87
N ILE A 370 13.60 12.24 14.91
CA ILE A 370 12.24 12.04 14.38
C ILE A 370 11.36 11.34 15.42
N ARG A 371 10.94 12.10 16.44
CA ARG A 371 9.82 11.72 17.29
C ARG A 371 8.57 12.50 16.90
N SER A 372 7.54 11.73 16.53
CA SER A 372 6.11 11.88 16.82
C SER A 372 5.47 13.27 16.73
N PHE A 373 4.59 13.42 15.74
CA PHE A 373 3.65 14.54 15.54
C PHE A 373 2.52 14.61 16.59
N LEU A 374 2.47 13.75 17.61
CA LEU A 374 1.27 13.65 18.48
C LEU A 374 1.49 13.91 19.97
N TYR A 375 2.70 14.33 20.39
CA TYR A 375 2.94 14.65 21.80
C TYR A 375 3.79 15.92 22.06
N SER A 376 3.97 16.82 21.09
CA SER A 376 4.80 18.04 21.29
C SER A 376 4.12 19.32 20.86
#